data_AF-A0A1H5LYQ7-F1
#
_entry.id   AF-A0A1H5LYQ7-F1
#
_cell.length_a   1.000
_cell.length_b   1.000
_cell.length_c   1.000
_cell.angle_alpha   90.00
_cell.angle_beta   90.00
_cell.angle_gamma   90.00
#
_symmetry.space_group_name_H-M   'P 1'
#
loop_
_entity.id
_entity.type
_entity.pdbx_description
1 polymer ?
#
loop_
_entity_poly.entity_id
_entity_poly.type
_entity_poly.pdbx_seq_one_letter_code
_entity_poly.pdbx_strand_id
1 'polypeptide(L)'
;MRTGISITVSSADGRRLTALIEDRNTPQKHVWRAQIVPLSGDGLGTNAIMRQTAKSKTCVWRWRERFMEEGVDGLLRDKTRPARVEPLGDEITAWIVARTLEYPPCEATHWTGAMMAEEAGVSVSAVQRIWRAHGLAPHRIRLFKLSNDPKFIDKLRDVVGLYVDPPAHAIVLSPIKVPGPEHPITIGRNPKRVVVSVAGRIIADTQNALTLREANYPLVQYIPRRDVDMTLLERTDHATYCPYKGDCAYYSTPLGGERSTNAVWSYEAPYAAVAAIEGYLAFYPDRVDAIEERPEV
;
A
#
# COMPACT_ATOMS: atom_id res chain seq x y z
N MET A 1 47.93 -28.07 14.58
CA MET A 1 47.24 -29.29 14.09
C MET A 1 45.96 -29.44 14.90
N ARG A 2 44.76 -29.49 14.29
CA ARG A 2 43.58 -30.03 14.99
C ARG A 2 43.74 -31.55 14.95
N THR A 3 44.18 -32.13 16.05
CA THR A 3 44.43 -33.57 16.21
C THR A 3 43.09 -34.29 16.41
N GLY A 4 42.89 -35.45 15.76
CA GLY A 4 41.93 -36.45 16.23
C GLY A 4 40.44 -36.30 15.87
N ILE A 5 40.07 -35.80 14.69
CA ILE A 5 38.69 -35.97 14.21
C ILE A 5 38.61 -37.30 13.44
N SER A 6 38.33 -38.43 14.09
CA SER A 6 37.90 -39.65 13.40
C SER A 6 36.38 -39.57 13.22
N ILE A 7 35.89 -39.59 11.97
CA ILE A 7 34.45 -39.65 11.70
C ILE A 7 34.11 -41.12 11.52
N THR A 8 33.21 -41.64 12.35
CA THR A 8 32.62 -42.97 12.12
C THR A 8 31.32 -42.75 11.34
N VAL A 9 31.25 -43.28 10.12
CA VAL A 9 30.06 -43.15 9.28
C VAL A 9 29.17 -44.37 9.51
N SER A 10 27.93 -44.15 9.94
CA SER A 10 26.97 -45.26 10.10
C SER A 10 26.61 -45.86 8.75
N SER A 11 26.18 -47.13 8.71
CA SER A 11 25.73 -47.78 7.46
C SER A 11 24.49 -47.09 6.86
N ALA A 12 23.65 -46.46 7.69
CA ALA A 12 22.52 -45.66 7.24
C ALA A 12 22.98 -44.36 6.56
N ASP A 13 23.92 -43.63 7.18
CA ASP A 13 24.47 -42.39 6.61
C ASP A 13 25.30 -42.66 5.36
N GLY A 14 26.05 -43.77 5.33
CA GLY A 14 26.79 -44.20 4.15
C GLY A 14 25.90 -44.35 2.92
N ARG A 15 24.75 -45.04 3.06
CA ARG A 15 23.77 -45.17 1.97
C ARG A 15 23.20 -43.82 1.52
N ARG A 16 22.89 -42.93 2.47
CA ARG A 16 22.38 -41.57 2.16
C ARG A 16 23.43 -40.74 1.42
N LEU A 17 24.69 -40.81 1.83
CA LEU A 17 25.80 -40.10 1.18
C LEU A 17 26.05 -40.62 -0.23
N THR A 18 26.06 -41.94 -0.43
CA THR A 18 26.20 -42.54 -1.77
C THR A 18 25.07 -42.09 -2.69
N ALA A 19 23.81 -42.15 -2.22
CA ALA A 19 22.66 -41.70 -3.01
C ALA A 19 22.77 -40.22 -3.43
N LEU A 20 23.25 -39.33 -2.55
CA LEU A 20 23.47 -37.92 -2.86
C LEU A 20 24.61 -37.69 -3.86
N ILE A 21 25.62 -38.57 -3.89
CA ILE A 21 26.78 -38.44 -4.78
C ILE A 21 26.46 -38.95 -6.18
N GLU A 22 25.66 -40.02 -6.28
CA GLU A 22 25.30 -40.67 -7.55
C GLU A 22 24.12 -40.00 -8.26
N ASP A 23 23.25 -39.29 -7.53
CA ASP A 23 22.13 -38.58 -8.12
C ASP A 23 22.57 -37.36 -8.95
N ARG A 24 22.39 -37.47 -10.27
CA ARG A 24 22.67 -36.41 -11.26
C ARG A 24 21.92 -35.10 -11.02
N ASN A 25 20.82 -35.12 -10.26
CA ASN A 25 20.03 -33.93 -9.97
C ASN A 25 20.49 -33.21 -8.70
N THR A 26 21.39 -33.80 -7.91
CA THR A 26 21.89 -33.18 -6.69
C THR A 26 22.76 -31.97 -7.03
N PRO A 27 22.48 -30.77 -6.49
CA PRO A 27 23.31 -29.61 -6.71
C PRO A 27 24.77 -29.91 -6.37
N GLN A 28 25.70 -29.52 -7.24
CA GLN A 28 27.14 -29.79 -7.08
C GLN A 28 27.67 -29.41 -5.69
N LYS A 29 27.10 -28.37 -5.06
CA LYS A 29 27.44 -27.94 -3.70
C LYS A 29 27.19 -29.00 -2.63
N HIS A 30 26.17 -29.82 -2.77
CA HIS A 30 25.87 -30.91 -1.84
C HIS A 30 26.70 -32.15 -2.15
N VAL A 31 26.93 -32.46 -3.44
CA VAL A 31 27.77 -33.57 -3.89
C VAL A 31 29.17 -33.48 -3.28
N TRP A 32 29.88 -32.36 -3.46
CA TRP A 32 31.24 -32.25 -2.92
C TRP A 32 31.29 -32.16 -1.39
N ARG A 33 30.21 -31.73 -0.72
CA ARG A 33 30.11 -31.78 0.75
C ARG A 33 29.96 -33.21 1.25
N ALA A 34 29.10 -33.99 0.59
CA ALA A 34 28.88 -35.40 0.88
C ALA A 34 30.16 -36.22 0.65
N GLN A 35 30.93 -35.95 -0.41
CA GLN A 35 32.20 -36.63 -0.71
C GLN A 35 33.26 -36.49 0.39
N ILE A 36 33.22 -35.43 1.21
CA ILE A 36 34.21 -35.22 2.29
C ILE A 36 34.07 -36.28 3.39
N VAL A 37 32.85 -36.79 3.63
CA VAL A 37 32.53 -37.63 4.79
C VAL A 37 33.02 -39.08 4.63
N PRO A 38 32.75 -39.81 3.52
CA PRO A 38 33.30 -41.14 3.29
C PRO A 38 34.83 -41.17 3.30
N LEU A 39 35.47 -40.20 2.62
CA LEU A 39 36.93 -40.09 2.62
C LEU A 39 37.51 -39.88 4.03
N SER A 40 36.77 -39.20 4.90
CA SER A 40 37.17 -39.04 6.31
C SER A 40 36.94 -40.30 7.14
N GLY A 41 35.92 -41.10 6.81
CA GLY A 41 35.60 -42.38 7.45
C GLY A 41 36.58 -43.49 7.08
N ASP A 42 37.08 -43.48 5.85
CA ASP A 42 38.10 -44.41 5.34
C ASP A 42 39.52 -44.11 5.89
N GLY A 43 39.64 -43.15 6.81
CA GLY A 43 40.90 -42.80 7.46
C GLY A 43 41.85 -41.93 6.63
N LEU A 44 41.40 -41.36 5.49
CA LEU A 44 42.27 -40.49 4.70
C LEU A 44 42.61 -39.21 5.47
N GLY A 45 43.90 -38.85 5.43
CA GLY A 45 44.39 -37.60 6.01
C GLY A 45 43.81 -36.36 5.31
N THR A 46 43.72 -35.25 6.04
CA THR A 46 43.13 -33.98 5.54
C THR A 46 43.75 -33.53 4.20
N ASN A 47 45.06 -33.72 4.01
CA ASN A 47 45.75 -33.35 2.77
C ASN A 47 45.30 -34.18 1.57
N ALA A 48 44.99 -35.47 1.77
CA ALA A 48 44.50 -36.34 0.70
C ALA A 48 43.07 -35.91 0.29
N ILE A 49 42.21 -35.63 1.28
CA ILE A 49 40.85 -35.12 1.05
C ILE A 49 40.88 -33.78 0.28
N MET A 50 41.79 -32.88 0.64
CA MET A 50 41.96 -31.61 -0.07
C MET A 50 42.34 -31.81 -1.55
N ARG A 51 43.27 -32.73 -1.85
CA ARG A 51 43.67 -33.05 -3.22
C ARG A 51 42.50 -33.63 -4.02
N GLN A 52 41.74 -34.54 -3.43
CA GLN A 52 40.66 -35.26 -4.12
C GLN A 52 39.41 -34.39 -4.32
N THR A 53 39.09 -33.51 -3.38
CA THR A 53 37.89 -32.64 -3.46
C THR A 53 38.18 -31.27 -4.06
N ALA A 54 39.46 -30.93 -4.28
CA ALA A 54 39.94 -29.60 -4.64
C ALA A 54 39.40 -28.49 -3.69
N LYS A 55 39.18 -28.81 -2.40
CA LYS A 55 38.69 -27.86 -1.38
C LYS A 55 39.79 -27.46 -0.41
N SER A 56 39.66 -26.26 0.12
CA SER A 56 40.57 -25.77 1.15
C SER A 56 40.41 -26.56 2.45
N LYS A 57 41.49 -26.61 3.23
CA LYS A 57 41.53 -27.23 4.57
C LYS A 57 40.39 -26.77 5.47
N THR A 58 40.11 -25.46 5.48
CA THR A 58 39.04 -24.84 6.29
C THR A 58 37.65 -25.24 5.83
N CYS A 59 37.44 -25.45 4.53
CA CYS A 59 36.19 -25.96 3.97
C CYS A 59 35.94 -27.42 4.40
N VAL A 60 36.95 -28.27 4.25
CA VAL A 60 36.90 -29.69 4.68
C VAL A 60 36.56 -29.79 6.17
N TRP A 61 37.24 -29.02 7.01
CA TRP A 61 36.99 -29.01 8.45
C TRP A 61 35.56 -28.56 8.80
N ARG A 62 35.08 -27.49 8.19
CA ARG A 62 33.73 -26.97 8.45
C ARG A 62 32.63 -28.00 8.17
N TRP A 63 32.74 -28.75 7.08
CA TRP A 63 31.71 -29.72 6.72
C TRP A 63 31.83 -31.04 7.50
N ARG A 64 33.05 -31.41 7.90
CA ARG A 64 33.27 -32.51 8.85
C ARG A 64 32.63 -32.24 10.21
N GLU A 65 32.90 -31.07 10.77
CA GLU A 65 32.33 -30.60 12.04
C GLU A 65 30.80 -30.58 11.96
N ARG A 66 30.25 -30.03 10.86
CA ARG A 66 28.79 -30.01 10.66
C ARG A 66 28.16 -31.39 10.49
N PHE A 67 28.83 -32.33 9.82
CA PHE A 67 28.34 -33.70 9.74
C PHE A 67 28.30 -34.36 11.12
N MET A 68 29.28 -34.11 11.98
CA MET A 68 29.29 -34.65 13.34
C MET A 68 28.18 -34.07 14.23
N GLU A 69 27.80 -32.81 14.02
CA GLU A 69 26.75 -32.13 14.79
C GLU A 69 25.34 -32.44 14.27
N GLU A 70 25.15 -32.41 12.94
CA GLU A 70 23.84 -32.35 12.29
C GLU A 70 23.59 -33.52 11.32
N GLY A 71 24.54 -34.46 11.19
CA GLY A 71 24.45 -35.61 10.28
C GLY A 71 24.45 -35.23 8.80
N VAL A 72 23.87 -36.09 7.96
CA VAL A 72 23.75 -35.84 6.51
C VAL A 72 22.91 -34.59 6.22
N ASP A 73 21.89 -34.32 7.03
CA ASP A 73 21.00 -33.17 6.84
C ASP A 73 21.72 -31.82 7.00
N GLY A 74 22.76 -31.77 7.85
CA GLY A 74 23.63 -30.61 7.98
C GLY A 74 24.42 -30.26 6.71
N LEU A 75 24.73 -31.24 5.85
CA LEU A 75 25.43 -31.01 4.58
C LEU A 75 24.54 -30.32 3.53
N LEU A 76 23.22 -30.46 3.69
CA LEU A 76 22.21 -29.95 2.76
C LEU A 76 21.81 -28.50 3.04
N ARG A 77 22.10 -27.97 4.24
CA ARG A 77 21.68 -26.62 4.64
C ARG A 77 22.86 -25.65 4.67
N ASP A 78 22.64 -24.45 4.15
CA ASP A 78 23.57 -23.32 4.31
C ASP A 78 23.20 -22.58 5.60
N LYS A 79 24.18 -22.27 6.46
CA LYS A 79 23.90 -21.47 7.67
C LYS A 79 23.55 -20.05 7.20
N THR A 80 22.35 -19.60 7.56
CA THR A 80 21.96 -18.20 7.36
C THR A 80 22.97 -17.33 8.09
N ARG A 81 23.62 -16.42 7.36
CA ARG A 81 24.49 -15.44 8.00
C ARG A 81 23.62 -14.53 8.86
N PRO A 82 23.93 -14.34 10.16
CA PRO A 82 23.23 -13.34 10.94
C PRO A 82 23.36 -11.97 10.25
N ALA A 83 22.29 -11.19 10.27
CA ALA A 83 22.26 -9.89 9.62
C ALA A 83 23.43 -9.05 10.15
N ARG A 84 24.17 -8.40 9.24
CA ARG A 84 25.31 -7.55 9.60
C ARG A 84 24.89 -6.26 10.30
N VAL A 85 23.63 -5.86 10.12
CA VAL A 85 23.05 -4.65 10.69
C VAL A 85 22.11 -5.08 11.81
N GLU A 86 22.33 -4.53 12.99
CA GLU A 86 21.47 -4.76 14.15
C GLU A 86 20.05 -4.26 13.83
N PRO A 87 18.99 -5.00 14.22
CA PRO A 87 17.63 -4.53 14.03
C PRO A 87 17.45 -3.14 14.66
N LEU A 88 16.60 -2.31 14.05
CA LEU A 88 16.15 -1.08 14.70
C LEU A 88 15.54 -1.43 16.05
N GLY A 89 15.92 -0.68 17.09
CA GLY A 89 15.42 -0.91 18.44
C GLY A 89 13.89 -0.83 18.51
N ASP A 90 13.32 -1.60 19.43
CA ASP A 90 11.87 -1.68 19.62
C ASP A 90 11.26 -0.31 19.94
N GLU A 91 12.00 0.58 20.61
CA GLU A 91 11.58 1.95 20.89
C GLU A 91 11.33 2.77 19.62
N ILE A 92 12.25 2.70 18.64
CA ILE A 92 12.09 3.42 17.36
C ILE A 92 10.93 2.82 16.56
N THR A 93 10.76 1.50 16.62
CA THR A 93 9.63 0.82 15.97
C THR A 93 8.30 1.28 16.57
N ALA A 94 8.19 1.28 17.90
CA ALA A 94 7.01 1.76 18.62
C ALA A 94 6.74 3.24 18.35
N TRP A 95 7.79 4.07 18.31
CA TRP A 95 7.67 5.49 17.99
C TRP A 95 7.15 5.70 16.56
N ILE A 96 7.71 5.00 15.56
CA ILE A 96 7.26 5.09 14.16
C ILE A 96 5.79 4.68 14.07
N VAL A 97 5.39 3.58 14.72
CA VAL A 97 4.00 3.11 14.72
C VAL A 97 3.07 4.15 15.32
N ALA A 98 3.39 4.68 16.51
CA ALA A 98 2.59 5.69 17.18
C ALA A 98 2.49 6.98 16.35
N ARG A 99 3.63 7.49 15.86
CA ARG A 99 3.69 8.71 15.07
C ARG A 99 2.92 8.60 13.75
N THR A 100 2.91 7.42 13.14
CA THR A 100 2.16 7.15 11.90
C THR A 100 0.64 7.32 12.08
N LEU A 101 0.13 7.19 13.31
CA LEU A 101 -1.29 7.37 13.62
C LEU A 101 -1.69 8.84 13.79
N GLU A 102 -0.72 9.74 13.91
CA GLU A 102 -0.93 11.19 13.98
C GLU A 102 -0.84 11.85 12.60
N TYR A 103 -1.25 13.11 12.49
CA TYR A 103 -1.05 13.89 11.28
C TYR A 103 0.41 14.33 11.14
N PRO A 104 0.98 14.32 9.92
CA PRO A 104 2.29 14.92 9.69
C PRO A 104 2.24 16.43 10.01
N PRO A 105 3.36 17.01 10.48
CA PRO A 105 3.42 18.41 10.92
C PRO A 105 3.37 19.43 9.76
N CYS A 106 3.37 18.97 8.51
CA CYS A 106 3.25 19.81 7.32
C CYS A 106 1.86 19.66 6.66
N GLU A 107 1.56 20.48 5.66
CA GLU A 107 0.30 20.43 4.88
C GLU A 107 0.19 19.18 3.98
N ALA A 108 0.38 17.99 4.57
CA ALA A 108 0.22 16.70 3.93
C ALA A 108 -0.97 15.96 4.55
N THR A 109 -1.76 15.31 3.72
CA THR A 109 -2.96 14.56 4.16
C THR A 109 -2.61 13.24 4.86
N HIS A 110 -1.40 12.72 4.67
CA HIS A 110 -0.91 11.49 5.28
C HIS A 110 0.63 11.46 5.32
N TRP A 111 1.21 10.60 6.17
CA TRP A 111 2.64 10.30 6.13
C TRP A 111 3.05 9.64 4.82
N THR A 112 4.04 10.24 4.14
CA THR A 112 4.81 9.52 3.12
C THR A 112 5.96 8.75 3.79
N GLY A 113 6.42 7.68 3.14
CA GLY A 113 7.55 6.91 3.66
C GLY A 113 8.83 7.75 3.76
N ALA A 114 9.01 8.75 2.89
CA ALA A 114 10.13 9.68 2.92
C ALA A 114 10.07 10.62 4.14
N MET A 115 8.90 11.20 4.40
CA MET A 115 8.71 12.12 5.54
C MET A 115 8.90 11.41 6.89
N MET A 116 8.27 10.25 7.05
CA MET A 116 8.41 9.48 8.29
C MET A 116 9.86 9.03 8.49
N ALA A 117 10.60 8.76 7.42
CA ALA A 117 12.01 8.37 7.49
C ALA A 117 12.91 9.54 7.91
N GLU A 118 12.68 10.71 7.34
CA GLU A 118 13.37 11.95 7.72
C GLU A 118 13.11 12.28 9.20
N GLU A 119 11.86 12.18 9.65
CA GLU A 119 11.50 12.52 11.03
C GLU A 119 11.99 11.48 12.06
N ALA A 120 11.92 10.19 11.72
CA ALA A 120 12.42 9.12 12.58
C ALA A 120 13.96 8.98 12.55
N GLY A 121 14.65 9.65 11.63
CA GLY A 121 16.10 9.49 11.43
C GLY A 121 16.50 8.09 10.94
N VAL A 122 15.65 7.42 10.16
CA VAL A 122 15.90 6.06 9.64
C VAL A 122 15.73 6.00 8.12
N SER A 123 16.12 4.89 7.50
CA SER A 123 15.90 4.71 6.06
C SER A 123 14.41 4.53 5.71
N VAL A 124 14.00 5.02 4.53
CA VAL A 124 12.65 4.82 3.98
C VAL A 124 12.27 3.33 3.92
N SER A 125 13.20 2.47 3.52
CA SER A 125 13.00 1.02 3.47
C SER A 125 12.70 0.42 4.84
N ALA A 126 13.29 0.97 5.91
CA ALA A 126 13.01 0.54 7.27
C ALA A 126 11.59 0.95 7.71
N VAL A 127 11.19 2.19 7.46
CA VAL A 127 9.82 2.66 7.71
C VAL A 127 8.83 1.78 6.97
N GLN A 128 9.02 1.57 5.66
CA GLN A 128 8.12 0.74 4.85
C GLN A 128 8.08 -0.72 5.32
N ARG A 129 9.18 -1.25 5.86
CA ARG A 129 9.22 -2.59 6.45
C ARG A 129 8.43 -2.64 7.75
N ILE A 130 8.58 -1.63 8.62
CA ILE A 130 7.82 -1.50 9.87
C ILE A 130 6.32 -1.38 9.54
N TRP A 131 5.95 -0.48 8.62
CA TRP A 131 4.56 -0.34 8.19
C TRP A 131 3.98 -1.66 7.66
N ARG A 132 4.70 -2.39 6.80
CA ARG A 132 4.24 -3.72 6.33
C ARG A 132 4.10 -4.73 7.45
N ALA A 133 5.05 -4.78 8.39
CA ALA A 133 5.00 -5.71 9.52
C ALA A 133 3.83 -5.42 10.48
N HIS A 134 3.43 -4.16 10.61
CA HIS A 134 2.33 -3.72 11.47
C HIS A 134 1.02 -3.44 10.72
N GLY A 135 0.95 -3.76 9.42
CA GLY A 135 -0.26 -3.55 8.60
C GLY A 135 -0.65 -2.07 8.39
N LEU A 136 0.27 -1.13 8.57
CA LEU A 136 0.02 0.29 8.40
C LEU A 136 0.08 0.66 6.90
N ALA A 137 -0.96 1.34 6.42
CA ALA A 137 -1.02 1.87 5.05
C ALA A 137 -1.52 3.33 5.06
N PRO A 138 -0.69 4.30 5.47
CA PRO A 138 -1.12 5.70 5.63
C PRO A 138 -1.71 6.31 4.35
N HIS A 139 -1.15 5.93 3.20
CA HIS A 139 -1.61 6.34 1.87
C HIS A 139 -2.95 5.71 1.43
N ARG A 140 -3.45 4.69 2.15
CA ARG A 140 -4.74 4.02 1.86
C ARG A 140 -5.87 4.44 2.77
N ILE A 141 -5.62 5.36 3.71
CA ILE A 141 -6.68 5.91 4.55
C ILE A 141 -7.57 6.81 3.67
N ARG A 142 -8.57 6.19 3.04
CA ARG A 142 -9.72 6.88 2.44
C ARG A 142 -10.73 7.08 3.56
N LEU A 143 -10.54 8.17 4.31
CA LEU A 143 -11.47 8.79 5.26
C LEU A 143 -12.66 7.92 5.69
N PHE A 144 -12.48 7.13 6.75
CA PHE A 144 -13.60 6.90 7.66
C PHE A 144 -13.71 8.16 8.53
N LYS A 145 -14.82 8.89 8.44
CA LYS A 145 -15.11 10.02 9.33
C LYS A 145 -15.26 9.48 10.74
N LEU A 146 -14.21 9.53 11.56
CA LEU A 146 -14.35 9.38 13.00
C LEU A 146 -15.10 10.59 13.53
N SER A 147 -16.26 10.33 14.13
CA SER A 147 -17.04 11.32 14.86
C SER A 147 -16.56 11.34 16.31
N ASN A 148 -16.32 12.53 16.87
CA ASN A 148 -16.00 12.71 18.30
C ASN A 148 -17.24 12.61 19.21
N ASP A 149 -18.34 12.06 18.71
CA ASP A 149 -19.55 11.84 19.49
C ASP A 149 -19.26 10.81 20.60
N PRO A 150 -19.48 11.14 21.89
CA PRO A 150 -19.31 10.19 22.99
C PRO A 150 -20.11 8.89 22.83
N LYS A 151 -21.19 8.91 22.04
CA LYS A 151 -22.02 7.74 21.72
C LYS A 151 -21.71 7.11 20.36
N PHE A 152 -20.58 7.47 19.74
CA PHE A 152 -20.26 7.04 18.38
C PHE A 152 -20.28 5.50 18.23
N ILE A 153 -19.69 4.78 19.18
CA ILE A 153 -19.64 3.31 19.14
C ILE A 153 -21.04 2.70 19.20
N ASP A 154 -21.92 3.25 20.04
CA ASP A 154 -23.29 2.75 20.17
C ASP A 154 -24.08 3.02 18.88
N LYS A 155 -24.00 4.24 18.33
CA LYS A 155 -24.61 4.58 17.04
C LYS A 155 -24.08 3.73 15.89
N LEU A 156 -22.77 3.46 15.89
CA LEU A 156 -22.14 2.61 14.89
C LEU A 156 -22.64 1.17 14.99
N ARG A 157 -22.74 0.62 16.21
CA ARG A 157 -23.31 -0.72 16.46
C ARG A 157 -24.77 -0.79 16.04
N ASP A 158 -25.57 0.22 16.33
CA ASP A 158 -26.97 0.29 15.91
C ASP A 158 -27.07 0.26 14.37
N VAL A 159 -26.28 1.09 13.67
CA VAL A 159 -26.31 1.15 12.20
C VAL A 159 -25.76 -0.11 11.56
N VAL A 160 -24.62 -0.65 12.04
CA VAL A 160 -24.02 -1.88 11.51
C VAL A 160 -24.89 -3.09 11.84
N GLY A 161 -25.51 -3.11 13.02
CA GLY A 161 -26.46 -4.14 13.44
C GLY A 161 -27.62 -4.29 12.46
N LEU A 162 -28.13 -3.18 11.91
CA LEU A 162 -29.17 -3.20 10.87
C LEU A 162 -28.74 -3.93 9.59
N TYR A 163 -27.44 -4.00 9.28
CA TYR A 163 -26.93 -4.72 8.10
C TYR A 163 -26.58 -6.18 8.39
N VAL A 164 -26.14 -6.48 9.62
CA VAL A 164 -25.70 -7.83 10.01
C VAL A 164 -26.87 -8.72 10.38
N ASP A 165 -27.89 -8.17 11.05
CA ASP A 165 -29.11 -8.89 11.45
C ASP A 165 -30.31 -7.92 11.41
N PRO A 166 -30.81 -7.59 10.19
CA PRO A 166 -31.93 -6.66 10.04
C PRO A 166 -33.19 -7.23 10.71
N PRO A 167 -33.87 -6.46 11.57
CA PRO A 167 -35.18 -6.84 12.07
C PRO A 167 -36.16 -7.09 10.91
N ALA A 168 -37.08 -8.03 11.10
CA ALA A 168 -38.13 -8.29 10.11
C ALA A 168 -38.90 -7.00 9.79
N HIS A 169 -39.00 -6.66 8.50
CA HIS A 169 -39.65 -5.44 7.98
C HIS A 169 -38.96 -4.10 8.29
N ALA A 170 -37.67 -4.08 8.62
CA ALA A 170 -36.92 -2.84 8.75
C ALA A 170 -36.84 -2.07 7.41
N ILE A 171 -37.13 -0.77 7.45
CA ILE A 171 -36.94 0.17 6.33
C ILE A 171 -35.91 1.20 6.78
N VAL A 172 -34.86 1.40 5.99
CA VAL A 172 -33.87 2.45 6.21
C VAL A 172 -34.27 3.67 5.39
N LEU A 173 -34.56 4.78 6.06
CA LEU A 173 -34.88 6.05 5.42
C LEU A 173 -33.66 6.97 5.47
N SER A 174 -33.24 7.48 4.30
CA SER A 174 -32.21 8.50 4.19
C SER A 174 -32.89 9.85 3.97
N PRO A 175 -33.07 10.70 5.00
CA PRO A 175 -33.82 11.93 4.84
C PRO A 175 -33.06 12.93 3.97
N ILE A 176 -33.82 13.62 3.11
CA ILE A 176 -33.35 14.83 2.43
C ILE A 176 -33.04 15.88 3.49
N LYS A 177 -31.87 16.51 3.39
CA LYS A 177 -31.46 17.59 4.28
C LYS A 177 -31.43 18.91 3.52
N VAL A 178 -31.91 19.95 4.19
CA VAL A 178 -31.83 21.32 3.69
C VAL A 178 -30.60 21.98 4.30
N PRO A 179 -29.73 22.63 3.51
CA PRO A 179 -28.60 23.39 4.03
C PRO A 179 -29.06 24.43 5.06
N GLY A 180 -28.28 24.61 6.11
CA GLY A 180 -28.59 25.51 7.21
C GLY A 180 -27.33 25.88 8.00
N PRO A 181 -27.46 26.59 9.14
CA PRO A 181 -26.29 27.07 9.91
C PRO A 181 -25.31 25.96 10.32
N GLU A 182 -25.82 24.76 10.64
CA GLU A 182 -25.01 23.59 11.04
C GLU A 182 -24.28 22.92 9.86
N HIS A 183 -24.77 23.12 8.63
CA HIS A 183 -24.15 22.58 7.41
C HIS A 183 -24.42 23.52 6.23
N PRO A 184 -23.73 24.66 6.18
CA PRO A 184 -24.00 25.69 5.19
C PRO A 184 -23.51 25.24 3.82
N ILE A 185 -24.33 25.46 2.79
CA ILE A 185 -23.93 25.35 1.40
C ILE A 185 -24.21 26.69 0.74
N THR A 186 -23.17 27.30 0.17
CA THR A 186 -23.30 28.54 -0.59
C THR A 186 -22.72 28.35 -1.98
N ILE A 187 -23.39 28.95 -2.96
CA ILE A 187 -23.02 28.89 -4.38
C ILE A 187 -22.93 30.35 -4.86
N GLY A 188 -21.78 30.72 -5.43
CA GLY A 188 -21.57 32.05 -5.99
C GLY A 188 -20.87 31.98 -7.34
N ARG A 189 -21.02 33.03 -8.16
CA ARG A 189 -20.26 33.15 -9.41
C ARG A 189 -18.77 33.20 -9.10
N ASN A 190 -17.97 32.40 -9.81
CA ASN A 190 -16.52 32.56 -9.81
C ASN A 190 -16.16 33.72 -10.77
N PRO A 191 -15.49 34.78 -10.29
CA PRO A 191 -15.10 35.91 -11.14
C PRO A 191 -13.86 35.62 -12.01
N LYS A 192 -13.23 34.45 -11.88
CA LYS A 192 -12.03 34.07 -12.62
C LYS A 192 -12.37 33.12 -13.76
N ARG A 193 -11.51 33.08 -14.76
CA ARG A 193 -11.55 32.05 -15.82
C ARG A 193 -11.04 30.73 -15.24
N VAL A 194 -11.84 29.67 -15.29
CA VAL A 194 -11.47 28.34 -14.82
C VAL A 194 -11.08 27.47 -16.01
N VAL A 195 -9.86 26.92 -15.98
CA VAL A 195 -9.33 26.01 -17.00
C VAL A 195 -8.98 24.68 -16.36
N VAL A 196 -9.48 23.58 -16.92
CA VAL A 196 -9.20 22.22 -16.46
C VAL A 196 -8.44 21.47 -17.54
N SER A 197 -7.36 20.80 -17.15
CA SER A 197 -6.53 20.01 -18.08
C SER A 197 -6.35 18.57 -17.62
N VAL A 198 -6.25 17.66 -18.60
CA VAL A 198 -5.95 16.23 -18.42
C VAL A 198 -5.05 15.76 -19.55
N ALA A 199 -3.97 15.05 -19.21
CA ALA A 199 -2.91 14.62 -20.12
C ALA A 199 -2.42 15.75 -21.03
N GLY A 200 -2.27 16.96 -20.47
CA GLY A 200 -1.85 18.15 -21.21
C GLY A 200 -2.86 18.74 -22.20
N ARG A 201 -4.10 18.24 -22.27
CA ARG A 201 -5.19 18.84 -23.06
C ARG A 201 -6.15 19.59 -22.17
N ILE A 202 -6.67 20.72 -22.64
CA ILE A 202 -7.75 21.45 -21.98
C ILE A 202 -9.06 20.69 -22.23
N ILE A 203 -9.72 20.28 -21.15
CA ILE A 203 -11.01 19.58 -21.20
C ILE A 203 -12.18 20.49 -20.81
N ALA A 204 -11.90 21.60 -20.12
CA ALA A 204 -12.88 22.61 -19.80
C ALA A 204 -12.24 23.99 -19.71
N ASP A 205 -12.97 25.00 -20.18
CA ASP A 205 -12.49 26.39 -20.21
C ASP A 205 -13.68 27.35 -20.13
N THR A 206 -13.84 28.02 -18.98
CA THR A 206 -15.05 28.80 -18.71
C THR A 206 -14.76 30.11 -17.98
N GLN A 207 -15.59 31.12 -18.21
CA GLN A 207 -15.70 32.33 -17.38
C GLN A 207 -17.01 32.37 -16.58
N ASN A 208 -17.77 31.27 -16.62
CA ASN A 208 -19.12 31.13 -16.08
C ASN A 208 -19.19 30.06 -14.98
N ALA A 209 -18.05 29.72 -14.38
CA ALA A 209 -18.00 28.77 -13.28
C ALA A 209 -18.75 29.29 -12.05
N LEU A 210 -19.31 28.35 -11.29
CA LEU A 210 -19.83 28.59 -9.96
C LEU A 210 -18.86 28.01 -8.93
N THR A 211 -18.56 28.75 -7.89
CA THR A 211 -17.83 28.25 -6.73
C THR A 211 -18.83 27.82 -5.66
N LEU A 212 -18.79 26.53 -5.31
CA LEU A 212 -19.56 25.97 -4.21
C LEU A 212 -18.68 25.87 -2.97
N ARG A 213 -19.19 26.36 -1.84
CA ARG A 213 -18.61 26.19 -0.50
C ARG A 213 -19.58 25.40 0.36
N GLU A 214 -19.10 24.33 0.95
CA GLU A 214 -19.88 23.46 1.83
C GLU A 214 -19.16 23.26 3.15
N ALA A 215 -19.74 23.75 4.24
CA ALA A 215 -19.14 23.69 5.57
C ALA A 215 -17.63 24.06 5.53
N ASN A 216 -16.76 23.15 5.97
CA ASN A 216 -15.30 23.31 6.00
C ASN A 216 -14.59 22.55 4.87
N TYR A 217 -15.31 22.11 3.84
CA TYR A 217 -14.70 21.42 2.70
C TYR A 217 -13.96 22.40 1.78
N PRO A 218 -12.93 21.92 1.04
CA PRO A 218 -12.31 22.70 -0.02
C PRO A 218 -13.34 23.21 -1.04
N LEU A 219 -13.04 24.35 -1.63
CA LEU A 219 -13.89 24.95 -2.66
C LEU A 219 -13.96 24.05 -3.89
N VAL A 220 -15.16 23.96 -4.47
CA VAL A 220 -15.40 23.19 -5.68
C VAL A 220 -15.87 24.13 -6.78
N GLN A 221 -15.23 24.03 -7.94
CA GLN A 221 -15.64 24.75 -9.14
C GLN A 221 -16.59 23.87 -9.96
N TYR A 222 -17.81 24.36 -10.11
CA TYR A 222 -18.81 23.79 -11.00
C TYR A 222 -18.74 24.54 -12.33
N ILE A 223 -18.43 23.83 -13.40
CA ILE A 223 -18.27 24.33 -14.76
C ILE A 223 -19.53 23.99 -15.55
N PRO A 224 -20.13 24.96 -16.28
CA PRO A 224 -21.31 24.68 -17.08
C PRO A 224 -20.98 23.67 -18.18
N ARG A 225 -21.86 22.70 -18.40
CA ARG A 225 -21.65 21.59 -19.35
C ARG A 225 -21.27 22.03 -20.77
N ARG A 226 -21.78 23.18 -21.22
CA ARG A 226 -21.46 23.77 -22.53
C ARG A 226 -19.99 24.18 -22.70
N ASP A 227 -19.27 24.42 -21.60
CA ASP A 227 -17.88 24.87 -21.59
C ASP A 227 -16.92 23.69 -21.27
N VAL A 228 -17.45 22.46 -21.24
CA VAL A 228 -16.71 21.21 -21.08
C VAL A 228 -16.76 20.43 -22.39
N ASP A 229 -15.61 19.94 -22.85
CA ASP A 229 -15.56 19.05 -24.01
C ASP A 229 -16.06 17.65 -23.61
N MET A 230 -17.37 17.47 -23.71
CA MET A 230 -18.04 16.20 -23.38
C MET A 230 -17.61 15.04 -24.28
N THR A 231 -16.98 15.29 -25.44
CA THR A 231 -16.47 14.21 -26.31
C THR A 231 -15.26 13.50 -25.72
N LEU A 232 -14.60 14.14 -24.73
CA LEU A 232 -13.48 13.58 -23.98
C LEU A 232 -13.91 12.87 -22.69
N LEU A 233 -15.22 12.81 -22.43
CA LEU A 233 -15.79 12.22 -21.22
C LEU A 233 -16.67 11.01 -21.55
N GLU A 234 -16.57 9.97 -20.72
CA GLU A 234 -17.41 8.78 -20.79
C GLU A 234 -18.23 8.67 -19.51
N ARG A 235 -19.56 8.59 -19.64
CA ARG A 235 -20.43 8.36 -18.49
C ARG A 235 -20.19 6.96 -17.93
N THR A 236 -20.19 6.84 -16.61
CA THR A 236 -20.05 5.55 -15.93
C THR A 236 -21.34 5.15 -15.23
N ASP A 237 -21.46 3.87 -14.89
CA ASP A 237 -22.54 3.33 -14.06
C ASP A 237 -22.37 3.72 -12.57
N HIS A 238 -21.30 4.41 -12.21
CA HIS A 238 -21.07 4.85 -10.84
C HIS A 238 -21.97 6.04 -10.50
N ALA A 239 -22.68 5.92 -9.40
CA ALA A 239 -23.49 7.00 -8.83
C ALA A 239 -23.32 7.04 -7.31
N THR A 240 -23.47 8.23 -6.73
CA THR A 240 -23.51 8.41 -5.29
C THR A 240 -24.69 9.29 -4.89
N TYR A 241 -25.15 9.14 -3.65
CA TYR A 241 -26.25 9.93 -3.10
C TYR A 241 -25.73 10.92 -2.07
N CYS A 242 -26.11 12.19 -2.20
CA CYS A 242 -25.88 13.22 -1.20
C CYS A 242 -27.21 13.68 -0.59
N PRO A 243 -27.39 13.66 0.74
CA PRO A 243 -28.65 14.08 1.36
C PRO A 243 -28.98 15.56 1.13
N TYR A 244 -27.99 16.41 0.82
CA TYR A 244 -28.19 17.83 0.56
C TYR A 244 -28.35 18.18 -0.92
N LYS A 245 -27.84 17.34 -1.83
CA LYS A 245 -27.72 17.68 -3.25
C LYS A 245 -28.47 16.73 -4.18
N GLY A 246 -28.77 15.51 -3.75
CA GLY A 246 -29.44 14.48 -4.57
C GLY A 246 -28.45 13.48 -5.16
N ASP A 247 -28.86 12.86 -6.27
CA ASP A 247 -28.07 11.86 -6.99
C ASP A 247 -26.97 12.50 -7.83
N CYS A 248 -25.78 11.92 -7.73
CA CYS A 248 -24.56 12.39 -8.36
C CYS A 248 -24.11 11.36 -9.40
N ALA A 249 -24.04 11.78 -10.66
CA ALA A 249 -23.54 10.97 -11.76
C ALA A 249 -22.06 11.23 -12.01
N TYR A 250 -21.34 10.22 -12.51
CA TYR A 250 -19.90 10.30 -12.73
C TYR A 250 -19.52 10.09 -14.19
N TYR A 251 -18.40 10.71 -14.57
CA TYR A 251 -17.75 10.52 -15.85
C TYR A 251 -16.26 10.26 -15.65
N SER A 252 -15.71 9.42 -16.53
CA SER A 252 -14.27 9.20 -16.66
C SER A 252 -13.73 10.00 -17.85
N THR A 253 -12.45 10.33 -17.83
CA THR A 253 -11.73 10.84 -19.01
C THR A 253 -10.70 9.80 -19.45
N PRO A 254 -10.99 9.01 -20.51
CA PRO A 254 -10.08 7.96 -21.00
C PRO A 254 -8.68 8.49 -21.34
N LEU A 255 -8.58 9.76 -21.72
CA LEU A 255 -7.33 10.44 -22.01
C LEU A 255 -6.35 10.42 -20.82
N GLY A 256 -6.86 10.50 -19.59
CA GLY A 256 -6.06 10.45 -18.36
C GLY A 256 -5.79 9.03 -17.83
N GLY A 257 -6.26 8.00 -18.54
CA GLY A 257 -6.13 6.59 -18.14
C GLY A 257 -6.77 6.29 -16.78
N GLU A 258 -6.23 5.28 -16.10
CA GLU A 258 -6.75 4.79 -14.80
C GLU A 258 -6.92 5.89 -13.74
N ARG A 259 -6.00 6.87 -13.69
CA ARG A 259 -6.05 8.00 -12.74
C ARG A 259 -7.34 8.80 -12.88
N SER A 260 -7.86 8.89 -14.09
CA SER A 260 -9.01 9.72 -14.42
C SER A 260 -10.34 8.96 -14.49
N THR A 261 -10.38 7.76 -13.90
CA THR A 261 -11.64 7.02 -13.68
C THR A 261 -12.53 7.77 -12.68
N ASN A 262 -13.80 7.99 -13.04
CA ASN A 262 -14.77 8.77 -12.24
C ASN A 262 -14.20 10.11 -11.77
N ALA A 263 -13.40 10.78 -12.62
CA ALA A 263 -12.72 12.04 -12.29
C ALA A 263 -13.66 13.24 -12.26
N VAL A 264 -14.81 13.13 -12.92
CA VAL A 264 -15.78 14.20 -13.07
C VAL A 264 -17.10 13.75 -12.47
N TRP A 265 -17.82 14.67 -11.83
CA TRP A 265 -19.16 14.40 -11.34
C TRP A 265 -20.14 15.53 -11.68
N SER A 266 -21.43 15.20 -11.73
CA SER A 266 -22.51 16.13 -12.04
C SER A 266 -23.76 15.78 -11.26
N TYR A 267 -24.44 16.81 -10.72
CA TYR A 267 -25.79 16.67 -10.19
C TYR A 267 -26.77 17.08 -11.30
N GLU A 268 -27.37 16.10 -11.97
CA GLU A 268 -28.24 16.33 -13.14
C GLU A 268 -29.67 16.71 -12.76
N ALA A 269 -30.11 16.30 -11.56
CA ALA A 269 -31.41 16.67 -10.99
C ALA A 269 -31.25 16.98 -9.50
N PRO A 270 -30.53 18.07 -9.15
CA PRO A 270 -30.26 18.40 -7.75
C PRO A 270 -31.52 18.86 -7.00
N TYR A 271 -31.48 18.81 -5.67
CA TYR A 271 -32.54 19.41 -4.85
C TYR A 271 -32.62 20.93 -5.02
N ALA A 272 -33.81 21.48 -4.80
CA ALA A 272 -34.12 22.90 -5.01
C ALA A 272 -33.12 23.87 -4.33
N ALA A 273 -32.63 23.52 -3.13
CA ALA A 273 -31.67 24.34 -2.38
C ALA A 273 -30.32 24.56 -3.10
N VAL A 274 -29.98 23.68 -4.05
CA VAL A 274 -28.73 23.74 -4.82
C VAL A 274 -29.01 23.65 -6.34
N ALA A 275 -30.21 24.04 -6.78
CA ALA A 275 -30.61 23.99 -8.20
C ALA A 275 -29.66 24.77 -9.14
N ALA A 276 -28.94 25.76 -8.63
CA ALA A 276 -27.98 26.55 -9.42
C ALA A 276 -26.86 25.73 -10.08
N ILE A 277 -26.52 24.54 -9.55
CA ILE A 277 -25.49 23.65 -10.13
C ILE A 277 -26.08 22.53 -11.01
N GLU A 278 -27.37 22.58 -11.35
CA GLU A 278 -28.02 21.58 -12.19
C GLU A 278 -27.29 21.39 -13.53
N GLY A 279 -26.85 20.17 -13.77
CA GLY A 279 -26.15 19.78 -15.00
C GLY A 279 -24.73 20.33 -15.14
N TYR A 280 -24.23 21.12 -14.19
CA TYR A 280 -22.82 21.55 -14.14
C TYR A 280 -21.92 20.36 -13.78
N LEU A 281 -20.64 20.43 -14.18
CA LEU A 281 -19.64 19.42 -13.92
C LEU A 281 -18.56 19.94 -12.97
N ALA A 282 -18.11 19.10 -12.06
CA ALA A 282 -16.98 19.38 -11.18
C ALA A 282 -15.95 18.25 -11.28
N PHE A 283 -14.69 18.58 -10.97
CA PHE A 283 -13.54 17.72 -11.22
C PHE A 283 -12.78 17.43 -9.92
N TYR A 284 -12.30 16.20 -9.75
CA TYR A 284 -11.47 15.81 -8.62
C TYR A 284 -10.04 16.34 -8.84
N PRO A 285 -9.50 17.22 -7.97
CA PRO A 285 -8.17 17.80 -8.18
C PRO A 285 -7.05 16.75 -8.26
N ASP A 286 -7.21 15.62 -7.58
CA ASP A 286 -6.25 14.51 -7.59
C ASP A 286 -6.32 13.63 -8.85
N ARG A 287 -7.38 13.77 -9.67
CA ARG A 287 -7.65 12.95 -10.87
C ARG A 287 -7.58 13.70 -12.20
N VAL A 288 -7.24 14.99 -12.16
CA VAL A 288 -6.94 15.83 -13.32
C VAL A 288 -5.58 16.48 -13.14
N ASP A 289 -4.98 17.01 -14.20
CA ASP A 289 -3.64 17.61 -14.11
C ASP A 289 -3.69 18.94 -13.35
N ALA A 290 -4.66 19.79 -13.68
CA ALA A 290 -4.87 21.06 -13.00
C ALA A 290 -6.31 21.55 -13.11
N ILE A 291 -6.73 22.34 -12.11
CA ILE A 291 -7.92 23.18 -12.12
C ILE A 291 -7.42 24.60 -11.80
N GLU A 292 -7.17 25.39 -12.83
CA GLU A 292 -6.54 26.70 -12.69
C GLU A 292 -7.57 27.81 -12.73
N GLU A 293 -7.51 28.73 -11.77
CA GLU A 293 -8.24 29.98 -11.83
C GLU A 293 -7.32 31.09 -12.34
N ARG A 294 -7.55 31.54 -13.58
CA ARG A 294 -6.76 32.58 -14.24
C ARG A 294 -7.49 33.93 -14.16
N PRO A 295 -6.77 35.05 -14.09
CA PRO A 295 -7.38 36.38 -14.21
C PRO A 295 -8.14 36.50 -15.56
N GLU A 296 -9.22 37.26 -15.57
CA GLU A 296 -9.93 37.63 -16.81
C GLU A 296 -8.92 38.35 -17.74
N VAL A 297 -8.88 37.96 -19.02
CA VAL A 297 -8.04 38.58 -20.06
C VAL A 297 -8.81 39.73 -20.69
#